data_AF-A0A258C251-F1
#
_entry.id   AF-A0A258C251-F1
#
_cell.length_a   1.000
_cell.length_b   1.000
_cell.length_c   1.000
_cell.angle_alpha   90.00
_cell.angle_beta   90.00
_cell.angle_gamma   90.00
#
_symmetry.space_group_name_H-M   'P 1'
#
loop_
_entity.id
_entity.type
_entity.pdbx_description
1 polymer ?
#
loop_
_entity_poly.entity_id
_entity_poly.type
_entity_poly.pdbx_seq_one_letter_code
_entity_poly.pdbx_strand_id
1 'polypeptide(L)' 'MSVFTPLEQHELEAFLAPYRLGRLRDFQGIVAGTENSNFFVSLEQGEYVLTLIERGP' A
#
# COMPACT_ATOMS: atom_id res chain seq x y z
N MET A 1 9.15 -5.54 16.92
CA MET A 1 9.62 -4.55 15.93
C MET A 1 8.52 -4.41 14.90
N SER A 2 8.02 -3.22 14.64
CA SER A 2 7.07 -3.00 13.54
C SER A 2 7.90 -2.89 12.28
N VAL A 3 7.78 -3.87 11.38
CA VAL A 3 8.37 -3.73 10.07
C VAL A 3 7.41 -2.86 9.28
N PHE A 4 7.84 -1.63 9.04
CA PHE A 4 7.17 -0.72 8.14
C PHE A 4 8.06 -0.66 6.92
N THR A 5 7.64 -1.29 5.82
CA THR A 5 8.33 -1.09 4.55
C THR A 5 8.00 0.32 4.07
N PRO A 6 8.95 1.28 4.08
CA PRO A 6 8.69 2.59 3.52
C PRO A 6 8.49 2.41 2.01
N LEU A 7 7.28 2.68 1.52
CA LEU A 7 6.99 2.75 0.10
C LEU A 7 6.99 4.19 -0.35
N GLU A 8 7.75 4.47 -1.39
CA GLU A 8 7.62 5.74 -2.10
C GLU A 8 6.39 5.71 -3.02
N GLN A 9 5.83 6.90 -3.28
CA GLN A 9 4.64 7.03 -4.12
C GLN A 9 4.83 6.39 -5.50
N HIS A 10 6.00 6.55 -6.11
CA HIS A 10 6.29 6.04 -7.45
C HIS A 10 6.34 4.49 -7.48
N GLU A 11 6.81 3.86 -6.40
CA GLU A 11 6.83 2.40 -6.26
C GLU A 11 5.41 1.86 -6.11
N LEU A 12 4.58 2.53 -5.32
CA LEU A 12 3.18 2.18 -5.14
C LEU A 12 2.38 2.35 -6.46
N GLU A 13 2.62 3.43 -7.20
CA GLU A 13 2.00 3.63 -8.52
C GLU A 13 2.38 2.52 -9.51
N ALA A 14 3.66 2.16 -9.57
CA ALA A 14 4.12 1.07 -10.42
C ALA A 14 3.51 -0.29 -10.02
N PHE A 15 3.40 -0.54 -8.72
CA PHE A 15 2.75 -1.75 -8.19
C PHE A 15 1.25 -1.82 -8.53
N LEU A 16 0.54 -0.69 -8.47
CA LEU A 16 -0.91 -0.61 -8.70
C LEU A 16 -1.29 -0.56 -10.19
N ALA A 17 -0.37 -0.16 -11.08
CA ALA A 17 -0.64 -0.01 -12.51
C ALA A 17 -1.31 -1.22 -13.19
N PRO A 18 -0.93 -2.49 -12.90
CA PRO A 18 -1.56 -3.66 -13.50
C PRO A 18 -3.03 -3.86 -13.11
N TYR A 19 -3.46 -3.33 -11.97
CA TYR A 19 -4.82 -3.50 -11.44
C TYR A 19 -5.85 -2.57 -12.10
N ARG A 20 -5.40 -1.62 -12.94
CA ARG A 20 -6.26 -0.69 -13.70
C ARG A 20 -7.27 0.08 -12.85
N LEU A 21 -6.88 0.47 -11.63
CA LEU A 21 -7.72 1.19 -10.66
C LEU A 21 -7.68 2.72 -10.84
N GLY A 22 -6.99 3.21 -11.88
CA GLY A 22 -6.77 4.64 -12.13
C GLY A 22 -5.52 5.17 -11.43
N ARG A 23 -5.35 6.50 -11.44
CA ARG A 23 -4.17 7.16 -10.83
C ARG A 23 -4.25 7.19 -9.31
N LEU A 24 -3.10 7.00 -8.65
CA LEU A 24 -2.92 7.18 -7.21
C LEU A 24 -3.14 8.66 -6.86
N ARG A 25 -3.98 8.92 -5.86
CA ARG A 25 -4.26 10.26 -5.33
C ARG A 25 -3.60 10.47 -3.98
N ASP A 26 -3.74 9.49 -3.10
CA ASP A 26 -3.17 9.52 -1.75
C ASP A 26 -2.95 8.10 -1.24
N PHE A 27 -2.04 7.95 -0.27
CA PHE A 27 -1.91 6.72 0.49
C PHE A 27 -1.39 7.01 1.90
N GLN A 28 -1.90 6.27 2.88
CA GLN A 28 -1.53 6.44 4.28
C GLN A 28 -1.27 5.10 4.95
N GLY A 29 -0.11 4.98 5.58
CA GLY A 29 0.25 3.81 6.37
C GLY A 29 -0.69 3.64 7.57
N ILE A 30 -1.16 2.43 7.79
CA ILE A 30 -1.98 2.05 8.93
C ILE A 30 -1.05 1.46 9.99
N VAL A 31 -0.92 2.15 11.12
CA VAL A 31 -0.15 1.66 12.27
C VAL A 31 -1.01 0.63 13.03
N ALA A 32 -1.21 -0.53 12.41
CA ALA A 32 -1.94 -1.65 13.00
C ALA A 32 -1.32 -2.99 12.57
N GLY A 33 -0.73 -3.70 13.53
CA GLY A 33 -0.19 -5.04 13.34
C GLY A 33 1.32 -5.13 13.55
N THR A 34 1.80 -6.30 13.96
CA THR A 34 3.22 -6.63 14.12
C THR A 34 3.81 -7.35 12.92
N GLU A 35 2.98 -7.83 11.99
CA GLU A 35 3.38 -8.79 10.95
C GLU A 35 3.17 -8.33 9.50
N ASN A 36 2.31 -7.33 9.24
CA ASN A 36 1.99 -6.87 7.89
C ASN A 36 2.02 -5.34 7.80
N SER A 37 2.44 -4.82 6.64
CA SER A 37 2.34 -3.39 6.33
C SER A 37 0.98 -3.13 5.65
N ASN A 38 0.12 -2.34 6.29
CA ASN A 38 -1.21 -1.99 5.78
C ASN A 38 -1.25 -0.52 5.35
N PHE A 39 -1.96 -0.21 4.27
CA PHE A 39 -2.11 1.16 3.76
C PHE A 39 -3.56 1.41 3.32
N PHE A 40 -4.09 2.59 3.66
CA PHE A 40 -5.22 3.16 2.93
C PHE A 40 -4.71 3.74 1.62
N VAL A 41 -5.42 3.50 0.51
CA VAL A 41 -5.02 3.90 -0.83
C VAL A 41 -6.23 4.53 -1.54
N SER A 42 -6.10 5.82 -1.88
CA SER A 42 -7.09 6.55 -2.66
C SER A 42 -6.68 6.56 -4.14
N LEU A 43 -7.54 6.03 -5.00
CA LEU A 43 -7.36 5.96 -6.45
C LEU A 43 -8.51 6.68 -7.15
N GLU A 44 -8.35 6.97 -8.44
CA GLU A 44 -9.44 7.61 -9.22
C GLU A 44 -10.75 6.82 -9.22
N GLN A 45 -10.69 5.50 -9.10
CA GLN A 45 -11.87 4.62 -9.13
C GLN A 45 -12.45 4.33 -7.74
N GLY A 46 -11.81 4.75 -6.65
CA GLY A 46 -12.31 4.55 -5.30
C GLY A 46 -11.23 4.45 -4.22
N GLU A 47 -11.66 4.04 -3.03
CA GLU A 47 -10.83 3.85 -1.85
C GLU A 47 -10.56 2.36 -1.62
N TYR A 48 -9.31 2.02 -1.31
CA TYR A 48 -8.84 0.64 -1.16
C TYR A 48 -7.98 0.49 0.08
N VAL A 49 -7.85 -0.76 0.55
CA VAL A 49 -6.87 -1.15 1.57
C VAL A 49 -5.85 -2.07 0.92
N LEU A 50 -4.57 -1.69 0.97
CA LEU A 50 -3.45 -2.51 0.54
C LEU A 50 -2.82 -3.17 1.76
N THR A 51 -2.72 -4.48 1.74
CA THR A 51 -2.01 -5.27 2.76
C THR A 51 -0.82 -5.94 2.10
N LEU A 52 0.39 -5.54 2.51
CA LEU A 52 1.63 -6.19 2.13
C LEU A 52 1.97 -7.26 3.16
N ILE A 53 1.95 -8.51 2.71
CA ILE A 53 2.31 -9.66 3.53
C ILE A 53 3.82 -9.82 3.49
N GLU A 54 4.49 -9.53 4.59
CA GLU A 54 5.91 -9.74 4.73
C GLU A 54 6.17 -11.21 5.06
N ARG A 55 6.49 -12.00 4.03
CA ARG A 55 6.94 -13.37 4.25
C ARG A 55 8.44 -13.34 4.55
N GLY A 56 8.79 -13.69 5.79
CA GLY A 56 10.17 -14.01 6.16
C GLY A 56 10.71 -15.19 5.35
N PRO A 57 12.04 -15.42 5.38
CA PRO A 57 12.71 -16.49 4.65
C PRO A 57 12.18 -17.89 4.98
#